data_AF-A0A5S4GC73-F1
#
_entry.id   AF-A0A5S4GC73-F1
#
_cell.length_a   1.000
_cell.length_b   1.000
_cell.length_c   1.000
_cell.angle_alpha   90.00
_cell.angle_beta   90.00
_cell.angle_gamma   90.00
#
_symmetry.space_group_name_H-M   'P 1'
#
loop_
_entity.id
_entity.type
_entity.pdbx_description
1 polymer ?
#
loop_
_entity_poly.entity_id
_entity_poly.type
_entity_poly.pdbx_seq_one_letter_code
_entity_poly.pdbx_strand_id
1 'polypeptide(L)'
;MVENFNFHGQTTFINRPVDTVIQDFQNTHSALAGQEHLAELLRLVLSSADLPDEDKEEAANVIQGVAVDLDRAEPDQAAAKTKLEMLRTGLAQAADIAGPASTILASILGALGA
;
A
#
# COMPACT_ATOMS: atom_id res chain seq x y z
N MET A 1 10.04 -26.34 27.85
CA MET A 1 8.87 -25.47 27.69
C MET A 1 9.36 -24.30 26.87
N VAL A 2 9.03 -24.28 25.57
CA VAL A 2 9.29 -23.11 24.73
C VAL A 2 7.92 -22.47 24.56
N GLU A 3 7.72 -21.28 25.11
CA GLU A 3 6.47 -20.56 24.97
C GLU A 3 6.19 -20.36 23.47
N ASN A 4 5.11 -20.99 23.01
CA ASN A 4 4.60 -20.89 21.67
C ASN A 4 3.87 -19.53 21.58
N PHE A 5 4.62 -18.44 21.42
CA PHE A 5 4.06 -17.12 21.13
C PHE A 5 3.35 -17.17 19.78
N ASN A 6 2.07 -17.54 19.82
CA ASN A 6 1.12 -17.34 18.73
C ASN A 6 0.85 -15.84 18.61
N PHE A 7 1.75 -15.10 17.94
CA PHE A 7 1.44 -13.78 17.40
C PHE A 7 0.52 -13.97 16.19
N HIS A 8 -0.79 -13.98 16.45
CA HIS A 8 -1.79 -13.74 15.41
C HIS A 8 -1.85 -12.22 15.23
N GLY A 9 -1.14 -11.71 14.23
CA GLY A 9 -0.99 -10.28 13.98
C GLY A 9 0.44 -9.97 13.56
N GLN A 10 0.83 -10.39 12.37
CA GLN A 10 2.16 -10.13 11.83
C GLN A 10 2.22 -8.66 11.38
N THR A 11 2.32 -7.73 12.34
CA THR A 11 2.31 -6.30 12.02
C THR A 11 3.61 -5.85 11.36
N THR A 12 3.84 -6.26 10.11
CA THR A 12 5.15 -6.20 9.44
C THR A 12 5.49 -4.78 8.99
N PHE A 13 4.47 -3.96 8.76
CA PHE A 13 4.63 -2.60 8.28
C PHE A 13 4.63 -1.59 9.43
N ILE A 14 3.75 -1.75 10.42
CA ILE A 14 3.57 -0.78 11.53
C ILE A 14 4.70 -0.87 12.57
N ASN A 15 5.32 -2.04 12.73
CA ASN A 15 6.45 -2.22 13.66
C ASN A 15 7.81 -1.78 13.09
N ARG A 16 7.86 -1.36 11.81
CA ARG A 16 9.09 -0.90 11.17
C ARG A 16 9.04 0.61 10.95
N PRO A 17 10.17 1.32 11.01
CA PRO A 17 10.20 2.72 10.64
C PRO A 17 9.73 2.90 9.19
N VAL A 18 8.80 3.83 8.98
CA VAL A 18 8.17 4.09 7.68
C VAL A 18 9.20 4.23 6.58
N ASP A 19 10.27 5.00 6.82
CA ASP A 19 11.35 5.23 5.86
C ASP A 19 12.00 3.92 5.38
N THR A 20 12.25 2.97 6.29
CA THR A 20 12.78 1.65 5.93
C THR A 20 11.78 0.83 5.13
N VAL A 21 10.49 0.89 5.45
CA VAL A 21 9.44 0.20 4.69
C VAL A 21 9.34 0.75 3.26
N ILE A 22 9.38 2.07 3.11
CA ILE A 22 9.34 2.72 1.78
C ILE A 22 10.59 2.38 0.98
N GLN A 23 11.77 2.41 1.61
CA GLN A 23 13.02 2.07 0.95
C GLN A 23 13.03 0.60 0.51
N ASP A 24 12.56 -0.33 1.35
CA ASP A 24 12.44 -1.76 1.04
C ASP A 24 11.49 -2.00 -0.14
N PHE A 25 10.33 -1.31 -0.14
CA PHE A 25 9.37 -1.33 -1.24
C PHE A 25 9.99 -0.82 -2.55
N GLN A 26 10.67 0.32 -2.51
CA GLN A 26 11.35 0.93 -3.65
C GLN A 26 12.43 0.01 -4.23
N ASN A 27 13.24 -0.63 -3.39
CA ASN A 27 14.28 -1.54 -3.83
C ASN A 27 13.70 -2.83 -4.44
N THR A 28 12.59 -3.33 -3.89
CA THR A 28 11.95 -4.55 -4.39
C THR A 28 11.28 -4.32 -5.73
N HIS A 29 10.56 -3.21 -5.89
CA HIS A 29 9.75 -2.89 -7.06
C HIS A 29 10.41 -1.84 -7.97
N SER A 30 11.74 -1.73 -7.96
CA SER A 30 12.46 -0.64 -8.65
C SER A 30 12.24 -0.60 -10.16
N ALA A 31 11.82 -1.74 -10.75
CA ALA A 31 11.53 -1.87 -12.18
C ALA A 31 10.07 -1.53 -12.53
N LEU A 32 9.19 -1.35 -11.53
CA LEU A 32 7.76 -1.14 -11.73
C LEU A 32 7.47 0.30 -12.18
N ALA A 33 6.76 0.44 -13.30
CA ALA A 33 6.25 1.73 -13.75
C ALA A 33 5.19 2.26 -12.76
N GLY A 34 5.40 3.46 -12.22
CA GLY A 34 4.52 4.04 -11.22
C GLY A 34 4.85 3.64 -9.77
N GLN A 35 5.98 2.97 -9.54
CA GLN A 35 6.50 2.62 -8.22
C GLN A 35 6.51 3.83 -7.27
N GLU A 36 6.96 5.00 -7.72
CA GLU A 36 7.06 6.22 -6.90
C GLU A 36 5.71 6.62 -6.30
N HIS A 37 4.63 6.54 -7.10
CA HIS A 37 3.27 6.83 -6.65
C HIS A 37 2.78 5.80 -5.61
N LEU A 38 3.08 4.52 -5.81
CA LEU A 38 2.72 3.47 -4.84
C LEU A 38 3.50 3.62 -3.52
N ALA A 39 4.78 4.00 -3.59
CA ALA A 39 5.59 4.29 -2.41
C ALA A 39 5.11 5.53 -1.65
N GLU A 40 4.72 6.59 -2.37
CA GLU A 40 4.15 7.79 -1.76
C GLU A 40 2.81 7.48 -1.07
N LEU A 41 1.96 6.68 -1.72
CA LEU A 41 0.71 6.21 -1.13
C LEU A 41 0.95 5.38 0.15
N LEU A 42 1.92 4.46 0.12
CA LEU A 42 2.30 3.67 1.27
C LEU A 42 2.80 4.56 2.42
N ARG A 43 3.58 5.59 2.10
CA ARG A 43 4.08 6.55 3.09
C ARG A 43 2.94 7.32 3.76
N LEU A 44 1.95 7.78 2.98
CA LEU A 44 0.78 8.49 3.50
C LEU A 44 -0.02 7.61 4.45
N VAL A 45 -0.32 6.36 4.03
CA VAL A 45 -1.04 5.39 4.86
C VAL A 45 -0.34 5.16 6.19
N LEU A 46 0.96 4.85 6.17
CA LEU A 46 1.71 4.55 7.40
C LEU A 46 1.93 5.77 8.29
N SER A 47 1.90 6.98 7.72
CA SER A 47 2.06 8.23 8.47
C SER A 47 0.73 8.85 8.92
N SER A 48 -0.42 8.29 8.51
CA SER A 48 -1.73 8.86 8.82
C SER A 48 -2.02 8.84 10.32
N ALA A 49 -2.60 9.91 10.83
CA ALA A 49 -3.06 9.96 12.21
C ALA A 49 -4.52 9.51 12.38
N ASP A 50 -5.33 9.60 11.31
CA ASP A 50 -6.75 9.24 11.33
C ASP A 50 -6.99 7.73 11.12
N LEU A 51 -6.01 6.99 10.58
CA LEU A 51 -6.11 5.54 10.45
C LEU A 51 -5.61 4.79 11.71
N PRO A 52 -6.37 3.82 12.24
CA PRO A 52 -5.84 2.90 13.24
C PRO A 52 -4.81 1.95 12.61
N ASP A 53 -3.95 1.37 13.44
CA ASP A 53 -2.85 0.53 12.99
C ASP A 53 -3.29 -0.69 12.16
N GLU A 54 -4.48 -1.23 12.45
CA GLU A 54 -5.08 -2.35 11.72
C GLU A 54 -5.44 -1.95 10.27
N ASP A 55 -6.06 -0.79 10.07
CA ASP A 55 -6.38 -0.26 8.74
C ASP A 55 -5.12 0.16 7.98
N LYS A 56 -4.12 0.72 8.68
CA LYS A 56 -2.81 1.03 8.06
C LYS A 56 -2.13 -0.23 7.54
N GLU A 57 -2.18 -1.31 8.30
CA GLU A 57 -1.65 -2.59 7.89
C GLU A 57 -2.38 -3.17 6.69
N GLU A 58 -3.71 -3.18 6.74
CA GLU A 58 -4.52 -3.67 5.63
C GLU A 58 -4.22 -2.88 4.35
N ALA A 59 -4.24 -1.55 4.43
CA ALA A 59 -3.92 -0.67 3.31
C ALA A 59 -2.49 -0.89 2.79
N ALA A 60 -1.50 -1.04 3.66
CA ALA A 60 -0.13 -1.35 3.26
C ALA A 60 -0.02 -2.71 2.53
N ASN A 61 -0.72 -3.73 3.02
CA ASN A 61 -0.79 -5.05 2.36
C ASN A 61 -1.46 -4.97 0.99
N VAL A 62 -2.52 -4.16 0.85
CA VAL A 62 -3.18 -3.94 -0.44
C VAL A 62 -2.23 -3.27 -1.43
N ILE A 63 -1.50 -2.23 -1.01
CA ILE A 63 -0.51 -1.54 -1.86
C ILE A 63 0.61 -2.49 -2.28
N GLN A 64 1.14 -3.29 -1.35
CA GLN A 64 2.13 -4.33 -1.66
C GLN A 64 1.58 -5.35 -2.67
N GLY A 65 0.32 -5.79 -2.48
CA GLY A 65 -0.35 -6.72 -3.37
C GLY A 65 -0.51 -6.16 -4.79
N VAL A 66 -0.89 -4.88 -4.91
CA VAL A 66 -0.97 -4.18 -6.20
C VAL A 66 0.39 -4.14 -6.89
N ALA A 67 1.45 -3.81 -6.18
CA ALA A 67 2.80 -3.80 -6.74
C ALA A 67 3.20 -5.18 -7.26
N VAL A 68 2.92 -6.24 -6.49
CA VAL A 68 3.16 -7.63 -6.90
C VAL A 68 2.33 -8.03 -8.12
N ASP A 69 1.08 -7.59 -8.23
CA ASP A 69 0.25 -7.91 -9.41
C ASP A 69 0.75 -7.22 -10.69
N LEU A 70 1.34 -6.03 -10.55
CA LEU A 70 1.85 -5.24 -11.67
C LEU A 70 3.32 -5.57 -12.03
N ASP A 71 4.12 -6.09 -11.10
CA ASP A 71 5.52 -6.48 -11.31
C ASP A 71 5.66 -7.87 -11.98
N ARG A 72 4.57 -8.63 -12.08
CA ARG A 72 4.55 -9.93 -12.76
C ARG A 72 4.91 -9.82 -14.23
N ALA A 73 5.50 -10.89 -14.76
CA ALA A 73 5.78 -11.05 -16.19
C ALA A 73 4.52 -10.87 -17.07
N GLU A 74 3.37 -11.29 -16.56
CA GLU A 74 2.05 -10.99 -17.10
C GLU A 74 1.28 -10.19 -16.04
N PRO A 75 1.26 -8.84 -16.13
CA PRO A 75 0.68 -8.00 -15.10
C PRO A 75 -0.85 -8.10 -15.07
N ASP A 76 -1.41 -8.32 -13.88
CA ASP A 76 -2.86 -8.38 -13.67
C ASP A 76 -3.42 -6.99 -13.35
N GLN A 77 -3.51 -6.17 -14.40
CA GLN A 77 -3.99 -4.78 -14.27
C GLN A 77 -5.44 -4.70 -13.77
N ALA A 78 -6.27 -5.71 -14.06
CA ALA A 78 -7.67 -5.76 -13.62
C ALA A 78 -7.77 -6.01 -12.10
N ALA A 79 -6.96 -6.95 -11.57
CA ALA A 79 -6.85 -7.19 -10.14
C ALA A 79 -6.27 -5.97 -9.42
N ALA A 80 -5.19 -5.39 -9.95
CA ALA A 80 -4.56 -4.19 -9.42
C ALA A 80 -5.55 -3.02 -9.35
N LYS A 81 -6.31 -2.78 -10.43
CA LYS A 81 -7.35 -1.75 -10.48
C LYS A 81 -8.43 -1.97 -9.43
N THR A 82 -8.96 -3.19 -9.31
CA THR A 82 -9.99 -3.53 -8.32
C THR A 82 -9.50 -3.25 -6.89
N LYS A 83 -8.26 -3.65 -6.58
CA LYS A 83 -7.63 -3.41 -5.27
C LYS A 83 -7.44 -1.92 -4.99
N LEU A 84 -7.01 -1.13 -5.98
CA LEU A 84 -6.85 0.32 -5.86
C LEU A 84 -8.19 1.04 -5.65
N GLU A 85 -9.27 0.59 -6.30
CA GLU A 85 -10.61 1.15 -6.08
C GLU A 85 -11.14 0.83 -4.68
N MET A 86 -10.93 -0.39 -4.18
CA MET A 86 -11.26 -0.76 -2.80
C MET A 86 -10.47 0.09 -1.79
N LEU A 87 -9.16 0.24 -2.03
CA LEU A 87 -8.29 1.07 -1.19
C LEU A 87 -8.75 2.53 -1.17
N ARG A 88 -9.18 3.07 -2.32
CA ARG A 88 -9.72 4.43 -2.41
C ARG A 88 -10.91 4.63 -1.48
N THR A 89 -11.82 3.65 -1.42
CA THR A 89 -12.98 3.71 -0.52
C THR A 89 -12.58 3.65 0.95
N GLY A 90 -11.60 2.81 1.30
CA GLY A 90 -11.07 2.71 2.67
C GLY A 90 -10.39 4.01 3.12
N LEU A 91 -9.49 4.55 2.29
CA LEU A 91 -8.75 5.77 2.61
C LEU A 91 -9.60 7.04 2.61
N ALA A 92 -10.79 7.02 2.00
CA ALA A 92 -11.71 8.16 2.02
C ALA A 92 -12.21 8.51 3.44
N GLN A 93 -12.10 7.58 4.41
CA GLN A 93 -12.48 7.82 5.80
C GLN A 93 -11.38 8.55 6.60
N ALA A 94 -10.13 8.52 6.15
CA ALA A 94 -8.99 9.16 6.81
C ALA A 94 -8.81 10.60 6.33
N ALA A 95 -9.37 11.56 7.05
CA ALA A 95 -9.45 12.96 6.60
C ALA A 95 -8.08 13.59 6.33
N ASP A 96 -7.05 13.24 7.11
CA ASP A 96 -5.69 13.75 6.94
C ASP A 96 -5.04 13.35 5.61
N ILE A 97 -5.36 12.17 5.08
CA ILE A 97 -4.76 11.64 3.84
C ILE A 97 -5.74 11.45 2.68
N ALA A 98 -7.05 11.59 2.87
CA ALA A 98 -8.06 11.30 1.83
C ALA A 98 -7.83 12.10 0.55
N GLY A 99 -7.51 13.39 0.68
CA GLY A 99 -7.17 14.27 -0.44
C GLY A 99 -5.95 13.78 -1.23
N PRO A 100 -4.74 13.79 -0.63
CA PRO A 100 -3.53 13.38 -1.33
C PRO A 100 -3.56 11.92 -1.80
N ALA A 101 -4.12 10.99 -1.01
CA ALA A 101 -4.26 9.59 -1.41
C ALA A 101 -5.17 9.43 -2.64
N SER A 102 -6.30 10.15 -2.70
CA SER A 102 -7.21 10.10 -3.85
C SER A 102 -6.55 10.64 -5.12
N THR A 103 -5.73 11.69 -5.03
CA THR A 103 -4.96 12.21 -6.17
C THR A 103 -3.97 11.17 -6.71
N ILE A 104 -3.19 10.54 -5.82
CA ILE A 104 -2.21 9.52 -6.22
C ILE A 104 -2.91 8.30 -6.83
N LEU A 105 -3.99 7.83 -6.20
CA LEU A 105 -4.80 6.73 -6.71
C LEU A 105 -5.37 7.03 -8.10
N ALA A 106 -5.85 8.25 -8.34
CA ALA A 106 -6.34 8.67 -9.66
C ALA A 106 -5.22 8.66 -10.72
N SER A 107 -4.01 9.09 -10.37
CA SER A 107 -2.83 9.01 -11.25
C SER A 107 -2.47 7.58 -11.62
N ILE A 108 -2.44 6.67 -10.63
CA ILE A 108 -2.13 5.24 -10.86
C ILE A 108 -3.22 4.59 -11.70
N LEU A 109 -4.50 4.80 -11.35
CA LEU A 109 -5.63 4.24 -12.09
C LEU A 109 -5.70 4.77 -13.53
N GLY A 110 -5.36 6.05 -13.74
CA GLY A 110 -5.24 6.65 -15.06
C GLY A 110 -4.14 6.00 -15.90
N ALA A 111 -2.99 5.67 -15.30
CA ALA A 111 -1.89 4.98 -15.97
C ALA A 111 -2.22 3.51 -16.31
N LEU A 112 -3.06 2.84 -15.51
CA LEU A 112 -3.50 1.47 -15.75
C LEU A 112 -4.65 1.35 -16.77
N GLY A 113 -5.32 2.46 -17.09
CA GLY A 113 -6.49 2.49 -17.97
C GLY A 113 -6.29 3.22 -19.30
N ALA A 114 -5.06 3.62 -19.62
CA ALA A 114 -4.68 4.34 -20.84
C ALA A 114 -4.14 3.41 -21.94
#